data_AF-A0A7D5S6T5-F1
#
_entry.id   AF-A0A7D5S6T5-F1
#
_cell.length_a   1.000
_cell.length_b   1.000
_cell.length_c   1.000
_cell.angle_alpha   90.00
_cell.angle_beta   90.00
_cell.angle_gamma   90.00
#
_symmetry.space_group_name_H-M   'P 1'
#
loop_
_entity.id
_entity.type
_entity.pdbx_description
1 polymer ?
#
loop_
_entity_poly.entity_id
_entity_poly.type
_entity_poly.pdbx_seq_one_letter_code
_entity_poly.pdbx_strand_id
1 'polypeptide(L)'
;MKNKLIIELKHSAEVEQIHAASNQPGAANTKTGLPKIGNLKLDEEYGIVQIPGVQKVDPFASSTDLANYSSNDVHVSMEPQDSTYIVRAEVDSKHLDKTVDELMKQKNVKGVFADVEIQSSLICAGSAARGSHTDVESLLCVNKMKEKGMTGQGVYVAIVDTGINMAHLNSRGKIHPSTWPGVGNPLLLRTYWEVPLWVMVRCVHLMLPLLHLK
;
A
#
# COMPACT_ATOMS: atom_id res chain seq x y z
N MET A 1 14.55 11.80 22.07
CA MET A 1 14.25 10.77 21.06
C MET A 1 13.42 11.46 19.98
N LYS A 2 13.46 11.00 18.74
CA LYS A 2 12.64 11.57 17.67
C LYS A 2 11.52 10.60 17.33
N ASN A 3 10.32 11.12 17.12
CA ASN A 3 9.17 10.39 16.64
C ASN A 3 8.94 10.77 15.18
N LYS A 4 8.70 9.75 14.34
CA LYS A 4 8.31 9.96 12.94
C LYS A 4 6.79 9.99 12.85
N LEU A 5 6.29 10.88 12.00
CA LEU A 5 4.87 11.15 11.81
C LEU A 5 4.54 11.11 10.33
N ILE A 6 3.32 10.64 10.03
CA ILE A 6 2.65 10.84 8.75
C ILE A 6 1.58 11.91 8.97
N ILE A 7 1.58 12.94 8.14
CA ILE A 7 0.59 14.02 8.18
C ILE A 7 -0.24 13.93 6.91
N GLU A 8 -1.54 13.71 7.07
CA GLU A 8 -2.51 13.73 5.97
C GLU A 8 -3.07 15.14 5.81
N LEU A 9 -2.98 15.64 4.59
CA LEU A 9 -3.38 16.98 4.17
C LEU A 9 -4.60 16.87 3.27
N LYS A 10 -5.52 17.81 3.44
CA LYS A 10 -6.63 18.02 2.50
C LYS A 10 -6.09 18.58 1.19
N HIS A 11 -6.82 18.37 0.11
CA HIS A 11 -6.54 19.04 -1.15
C HIS A 11 -6.51 20.57 -0.98
N SER A 12 -5.52 21.18 -1.62
CA SER A 12 -5.45 22.60 -1.93
C SER A 12 -4.60 22.78 -3.19
N ALA A 13 -4.79 23.89 -3.90
CA ALA A 13 -4.01 24.20 -5.09
C ALA A 13 -2.49 24.20 -4.82
N GLU A 14 -2.09 24.63 -3.63
CA GLU A 14 -0.68 24.65 -3.20
C GLU A 14 -0.13 23.23 -2.99
N VAL A 15 -0.88 22.37 -2.28
CA VAL A 15 -0.49 20.97 -2.05
C VAL A 15 -0.40 20.19 -3.37
N GLU A 16 -1.34 20.43 -4.28
CA GLU A 16 -1.36 19.83 -5.61
C GLU A 16 -0.13 20.26 -6.44
N GLN A 17 0.23 21.54 -6.43
CA GLN A 17 1.42 22.03 -7.12
C GLN A 17 2.71 21.41 -6.57
N ILE A 18 2.82 21.27 -5.24
CA ILE A 18 3.96 20.60 -4.60
C ILE A 18 4.04 19.14 -5.03
N HIS A 19 2.90 18.43 -5.09
CA HIS A 19 2.84 17.05 -5.57
C HIS A 19 3.21 16.91 -7.05
N ALA A 20 2.71 17.80 -7.91
CA ALA A 20 3.07 17.81 -9.32
C ALA A 20 4.58 18.06 -9.51
N ALA A 21 5.18 18.94 -8.70
CA ALA A 21 6.60 19.23 -8.73
C ALA A 21 7.47 18.07 -8.20
N SER A 22 7.05 17.36 -7.14
CA SER A 22 7.81 16.24 -6.57
C SER A 22 7.90 15.02 -7.50
N ASN A 23 7.00 14.92 -8.48
CA ASN A 23 7.00 13.83 -9.47
C ASN A 23 7.93 14.11 -10.67
N GLN A 24 8.62 15.25 -10.70
CA GLN A 24 9.56 15.59 -11.78
C GLN A 24 10.98 15.09 -11.46
N PRO A 25 11.65 14.35 -12.38
CA PRO A 25 13.03 13.91 -12.18
C PRO A 25 13.98 15.10 -11.96
N GLY A 26 14.69 15.11 -10.83
CA GLY A 26 15.69 16.14 -10.50
C GLY A 26 15.13 17.45 -9.93
N ALA A 27 13.82 17.54 -9.68
CA ALA A 27 13.24 18.67 -8.96
C ALA A 27 13.61 18.59 -7.47
N ALA A 28 14.04 19.73 -6.89
CA ALA A 28 14.14 19.85 -5.45
C ALA A 28 12.72 19.75 -4.86
N ASN A 29 12.52 18.91 -3.84
CA ASN A 29 11.26 18.81 -3.08
C ASN A 29 11.05 20.09 -2.26
N THR A 30 10.68 21.20 -2.91
CA THR A 30 10.38 22.46 -2.24
C THR A 30 9.02 22.35 -1.56
N LYS A 31 9.05 21.94 -0.29
CA LYS A 31 7.90 21.83 0.61
C LYS A 31 7.37 23.18 1.13
N THR A 32 7.60 24.24 0.37
CA THR A 32 7.15 25.60 0.68
C THR A 32 5.62 25.62 0.58
N GLY A 33 4.93 25.79 1.71
CA GLY A 33 3.46 25.75 1.76
C GLY A 33 2.89 24.66 2.66
N LEU A 34 3.72 23.66 3.00
CA LEU A 34 3.33 22.64 3.97
C LEU A 34 3.31 23.19 5.40
N PRO A 35 2.56 22.55 6.33
CA PRO A 35 2.50 22.95 7.72
C PRO A 35 3.87 23.27 8.33
N LYS A 36 4.07 24.53 8.71
CA LYS A 36 5.25 24.98 9.46
C LYS A 36 4.86 25.15 10.91
N ILE A 37 5.16 24.15 11.74
CA ILE A 37 4.87 24.19 13.18
C ILE A 37 6.16 24.00 13.97
N GLY A 38 6.60 25.06 14.66
CA GLY A 38 7.67 25.02 15.65
C GLY A 38 8.86 24.14 15.26
N ASN A 39 9.01 23.02 15.97
CA ASN A 39 10.13 22.07 15.86
C ASN A 39 9.86 20.88 14.91
N LEU A 40 8.79 20.92 14.11
CA LEU A 40 8.48 19.90 13.12
C LEU A 40 9.48 19.95 11.97
N LYS A 41 10.19 18.86 11.71
CA LYS A 41 11.09 18.73 10.56
C LYS A 41 10.45 17.81 9.51
N LEU A 42 10.13 18.33 8.34
CA LEU A 42 9.64 17.50 7.23
C LEU A 42 10.78 16.63 6.68
N ASP A 43 10.45 15.41 6.30
CA ASP A 43 11.38 14.49 5.64
C ASP A 43 11.54 14.89 4.18
N GLU A 44 12.70 15.43 3.78
CA GLU A 44 12.93 15.92 2.41
C GLU A 44 13.09 14.80 1.38
N GLU A 45 13.48 13.60 1.81
CA GLU A 45 13.66 12.42 0.95
C GLU A 45 12.31 11.74 0.67
N TYR A 46 11.35 11.88 1.59
CA TYR A 46 10.00 11.38 1.39
C TYR A 46 9.17 12.38 0.55
N GLY A 47 8.89 12.01 -0.70
CA GLY A 47 7.98 12.77 -1.57
C GLY A 47 6.58 12.92 -0.97
N ILE A 48 5.84 13.94 -1.39
CA ILE A 48 4.42 14.02 -1.05
C ILE A 48 3.68 12.97 -1.88
N VAL A 49 2.78 12.21 -1.25
CA VAL A 49 2.07 11.11 -1.91
C VAL A 49 0.58 11.41 -1.93
N GLN A 50 -0.02 11.37 -3.12
CA GLN A 50 -1.47 11.45 -3.28
C GLN A 50 -2.14 10.14 -2.86
N ILE A 51 -3.14 10.26 -2.00
CA ILE A 51 -4.04 9.19 -1.58
C ILE A 51 -5.38 9.38 -2.33
N PRO A 52 -5.79 8.39 -3.15
CA PRO A 52 -7.03 8.48 -3.90
C PRO A 52 -8.25 8.67 -3.00
N GLY A 53 -9.23 9.42 -3.50
CA GLY A 53 -10.54 9.51 -2.89
C GLY A 53 -11.32 8.21 -3.06
N VAL A 54 -12.09 7.83 -2.04
CA VAL A 54 -13.00 6.68 -2.10
C VAL A 54 -14.42 7.20 -1.93
N GLN A 55 -15.22 7.09 -2.98
CA GLN A 55 -16.61 7.49 -3.02
C GLN A 55 -17.49 6.25 -2.97
N LYS A 56 -18.52 6.24 -2.13
CA LYS A 56 -19.50 5.15 -2.15
C LYS A 56 -20.36 5.27 -3.40
N VAL A 57 -20.54 4.17 -4.11
CA VAL A 57 -21.49 4.07 -5.21
C VAL A 57 -22.76 3.47 -4.65
N ASP A 58 -23.91 4.09 -4.89
CA ASP A 58 -25.20 3.47 -4.59
C ASP A 58 -25.49 2.43 -5.69
N PRO A 59 -25.50 1.12 -5.35
CA PRO A 59 -25.70 0.06 -6.34
C PRO A 59 -27.11 0.04 -6.93
N PHE A 60 -28.05 0.86 -6.41
CA PHE A 60 -29.43 0.93 -6.87
C PHE A 60 -29.80 2.27 -7.54
N ALA A 61 -28.85 3.20 -7.69
CA ALA A 61 -29.13 4.51 -8.29
C ALA A 61 -29.46 4.46 -9.80
N SER A 62 -29.10 3.37 -10.49
CA SER A 62 -29.35 3.17 -11.92
C SER A 62 -29.85 1.74 -12.19
N SER A 63 -31.10 1.60 -12.65
CA SER A 63 -31.73 0.31 -12.96
C SER A 63 -31.11 -0.41 -14.17
N THR A 64 -30.19 0.23 -14.89
CA THR A 64 -29.56 -0.30 -16.11
C THR A 64 -28.15 -0.87 -15.89
N ASP A 65 -27.56 -0.71 -14.70
CA ASP A 65 -26.15 -1.08 -14.42
C ASP A 65 -25.97 -2.44 -13.74
N LEU A 66 -26.99 -3.32 -13.78
CA LEU A 66 -26.89 -4.70 -13.26
C LEU A 66 -25.78 -5.52 -13.93
N ALA A 67 -25.31 -5.13 -15.12
CA ALA A 67 -24.20 -5.78 -15.83
C ALA A 67 -22.80 -5.36 -15.32
N ASN A 68 -22.70 -4.26 -14.57
CA ASN A 68 -21.45 -3.75 -13.99
C ASN A 68 -21.31 -4.09 -12.50
N TYR A 69 -21.91 -5.21 -12.07
CA TYR A 69 -21.73 -5.84 -10.75
C TYR A 69 -20.28 -6.36 -10.58
N SER A 70 -19.29 -5.49 -10.77
CA SER A 70 -17.99 -5.62 -10.15
C SER A 70 -18.19 -5.25 -8.70
N SER A 71 -17.84 -6.16 -7.80
CA SER A 71 -18.14 -6.20 -6.35
C SER A 71 -17.58 -5.06 -5.50
N ASN A 72 -17.44 -3.86 -6.04
CA ASN A 72 -16.93 -2.70 -5.34
C ASN A 72 -18.02 -1.64 -5.26
N ASP A 73 -18.69 -1.55 -4.11
CA ASP A 73 -19.59 -0.44 -3.70
C ASP A 73 -18.84 0.90 -3.57
N VAL A 74 -17.68 1.02 -4.21
CA VAL A 74 -16.73 2.10 -4.07
C VAL A 74 -16.14 2.47 -5.42
N HIS A 75 -16.23 3.75 -5.76
CA HIS A 75 -15.50 4.37 -6.84
C HIS A 75 -14.24 5.01 -6.27
N VAL A 76 -13.08 4.66 -6.83
CA VAL A 76 -11.78 5.21 -6.44
C VAL A 76 -11.40 6.28 -7.45
N SER A 77 -11.25 7.52 -6.99
CA SER A 77 -10.93 8.69 -7.82
C SER A 77 -9.50 9.17 -7.55
N MET A 78 -8.74 9.38 -8.61
CA MET A 78 -7.42 10.03 -8.57
C MET A 78 -7.50 11.54 -8.82
N GLU A 79 -8.71 12.09 -8.95
CA GLU A 79 -8.89 13.51 -9.17
C GLU A 79 -8.39 14.31 -7.94
N PRO A 80 -7.66 15.42 -8.13
CA PRO A 80 -7.09 16.19 -7.01
C PRO A 80 -8.13 16.59 -5.95
N GLN A 81 -9.31 17.04 -6.38
CA GLN A 81 -10.40 17.47 -5.49
C GLN A 81 -10.97 16.36 -4.61
N ASP A 82 -10.88 15.10 -5.04
CA ASP A 82 -11.34 13.94 -4.27
C ASP A 82 -10.23 13.36 -3.39
N SER A 83 -9.00 13.79 -3.60
CA SER A 83 -7.81 13.19 -3.03
C SER A 83 -7.35 13.89 -1.76
N THR A 84 -6.50 13.17 -1.03
CA THR A 84 -5.73 13.72 0.10
C THR A 84 -4.26 13.45 -0.14
N TYR A 85 -3.40 14.07 0.65
CA TYR A 85 -1.96 13.99 0.42
C TYR A 85 -1.24 13.68 1.72
N ILE A 86 -0.29 12.76 1.70
CA ILE A 86 0.50 12.45 2.88
C ILE A 86 1.93 12.95 2.73
N VAL A 87 2.46 13.46 3.84
CA VAL A 87 3.86 13.83 3.99
C VAL A 87 4.41 13.23 5.26
N ARG A 88 5.72 13.01 5.30
CA ARG A 88 6.41 12.50 6.47
C ARG A 88 7.18 13.60 7.20
N ALA A 89 7.21 13.50 8.52
CA ALA A 89 7.88 14.46 9.38
C ALA A 89 8.51 13.79 10.60
N GLU A 90 9.39 14.51 11.28
CA GLU A 90 9.99 14.16 12.55
C GLU A 90 9.73 15.26 13.59
N VAL A 91 9.52 14.85 14.84
CA VAL A 91 9.42 15.74 15.99
C VAL A 91 10.17 15.16 17.19
N ASP A 92 10.74 16.00 18.05
CA ASP A 92 11.30 15.53 19.33
C ASP A 92 10.17 15.04 20.24
N SER A 93 10.35 13.89 20.88
CA SER A 93 9.38 13.27 21.78
C SER A 93 8.87 14.22 22.87
N LYS A 94 9.70 15.17 23.35
CA LYS A 94 9.32 16.15 24.37
C LYS A 94 8.25 17.15 23.90
N HIS A 95 8.07 17.28 22.59
CA HIS A 95 7.14 18.22 21.96
C HIS A 95 6.02 17.52 21.20
N LEU A 96 6.00 16.18 21.17
CA LEU A 96 5.10 15.39 20.35
C LEU A 96 3.63 15.80 20.53
N ASP A 97 3.11 15.71 21.76
CA ASP A 97 1.69 15.98 22.03
C ASP A 97 1.28 17.40 21.64
N LYS A 98 2.10 18.39 22.03
CA LYS A 98 1.88 19.80 21.67
C LYS A 98 1.90 20.01 20.15
N THR A 99 2.84 19.40 19.44
CA THR A 99 2.94 19.51 17.98
C THR A 99 1.76 18.84 17.28
N VAL A 100 1.30 17.67 17.76
CA VAL A 100 0.11 17.00 17.24
C VAL A 100 -1.13 17.87 17.45
N ASP A 101 -1.33 18.43 18.65
CA ASP A 101 -2.44 19.33 18.94
C ASP A 101 -2.44 20.60 18.06
N GLU A 102 -1.26 21.16 17.79
CA GLU A 102 -1.11 22.32 16.92
C GLU A 102 -1.38 21.96 15.44
N LEU A 103 -0.92 20.80 14.96
CA LEU A 103 -1.20 20.29 13.61
C LEU A 103 -2.70 20.08 13.41
N MET A 104 -3.38 19.44 14.35
CA MET A 104 -4.80 19.13 14.25
C MET A 104 -5.70 20.38 14.27
N LYS A 105 -5.19 21.53 14.75
CA LYS A 105 -5.88 22.83 14.66
C LYS A 105 -5.78 23.48 13.27
N GLN A 106 -4.87 23.03 12.41
CA GLN A 106 -4.72 23.59 11.08
C GLN A 106 -5.83 23.10 10.14
N LYS A 107 -6.45 24.02 9.38
CA LYS A 107 -7.60 23.71 8.52
C LYS A 107 -7.27 22.71 7.40
N ASN A 108 -6.04 22.76 6.89
CA ASN A 108 -5.53 21.92 5.81
C ASN A 108 -5.03 20.54 6.29
N VAL A 109 -4.91 20.30 7.59
CA VAL A 109 -4.59 18.97 8.14
C VAL A 109 -5.89 18.18 8.30
N LYS A 110 -5.88 16.94 7.82
CA LYS A 110 -6.97 15.97 7.98
C LYS A 110 -6.68 14.99 9.11
N GLY A 111 -5.42 14.59 9.27
CA GLY A 111 -5.00 13.67 10.34
C GLY A 111 -3.50 13.65 10.53
N VAL A 112 -3.08 13.20 11.72
CA VAL A 112 -1.68 12.93 12.06
C VAL A 112 -1.58 11.51 12.60
N PHE A 113 -0.65 10.74 12.06
CA PHE A 113 -0.47 9.32 12.33
C PHE A 113 0.99 9.05 12.70
N ALA A 114 1.23 7.98 13.47
CA ALA A 114 2.59 7.55 13.74
C ALA A 114 3.20 6.86 12.51
N ASP A 115 4.42 7.24 12.14
CA ASP A 115 5.24 6.49 11.17
C ASP A 115 6.09 5.49 11.94
N VAL A 116 5.49 4.35 12.27
CA VAL A 116 6.17 3.29 13.01
C VAL A 116 7.04 2.45 12.08
N GLU A 117 8.22 2.08 12.55
CA GLU A 117 9.06 1.13 11.82
C GLU A 117 8.42 -0.26 11.86
N ILE A 118 8.02 -0.76 10.69
CA ILE A 118 7.56 -2.14 10.52
C ILE A 118 8.79 -2.99 10.27
N GLN A 119 9.02 -3.99 11.12
CA GLN A 119 10.12 -4.95 10.98
C GLN A 119 9.57 -6.35 10.78
N SER A 120 10.30 -7.17 10.02
CA SER A 120 9.96 -8.57 9.84
C SER A 120 10.08 -9.32 11.18
N SER A 121 9.00 -9.97 11.58
CA SER A 121 9.02 -10.88 12.73
C SER A 121 9.34 -12.28 12.21
N LEU A 122 10.64 -12.63 12.13
CA LEU A 122 11.05 -13.98 11.79
C LEU A 122 10.59 -14.94 12.89
N ILE A 123 9.83 -15.98 12.53
CA ILE A 123 9.33 -16.99 13.48
C ILE A 123 10.49 -17.62 14.26
N CYS A 124 11.59 -17.98 13.58
CA CYS A 124 12.86 -18.40 14.15
C CYS A 124 13.99 -18.06 13.16
N ALA A 125 14.95 -17.21 13.55
CA ALA A 125 16.10 -16.92 12.70
C ALA A 125 16.90 -18.20 12.42
N GLY A 126 17.22 -18.45 11.14
CA GLY A 126 18.03 -19.59 10.70
C GLY A 126 17.32 -20.95 10.61
N SER A 127 16.01 -21.03 10.94
CA SER A 127 15.23 -22.25 10.71
C SER A 127 14.70 -22.31 9.29
N ALA A 128 14.61 -23.53 8.73
CA ALA A 128 13.91 -23.74 7.47
C ALA A 128 12.43 -23.35 7.59
N ALA A 129 11.78 -23.06 6.46
CA ALA A 129 10.34 -22.82 6.41
C ALA A 129 9.58 -23.99 7.07
N ARG A 130 8.55 -23.70 7.87
CA ARG A 130 7.68 -24.75 8.42
C ARG A 130 6.62 -25.10 7.39
N GLY A 131 6.83 -26.24 6.72
CA GLY A 131 5.95 -26.73 5.67
C GLY A 131 6.31 -26.19 4.28
N SER A 132 5.42 -26.45 3.34
CA SER A 132 5.60 -26.24 1.91
C SER A 132 4.36 -25.61 1.28
N HIS A 133 4.50 -25.12 0.05
CA HIS A 133 3.35 -24.62 -0.71
C HIS A 133 2.22 -25.66 -0.87
N THR A 134 2.54 -26.95 -0.97
CA THR A 134 1.52 -28.01 -1.06
C THR A 134 0.77 -28.20 0.26
N ASP A 135 1.42 -27.99 1.41
CA ASP A 135 0.75 -28.03 2.70
C ASP A 135 -0.29 -26.91 2.80
N VAL A 136 0.09 -25.71 2.37
CA VAL A 136 -0.83 -24.55 2.40
C VAL A 136 -1.94 -24.70 1.33
N GLU A 137 -1.67 -25.27 0.16
CA GLU A 137 -2.71 -25.61 -0.84
C GLU A 137 -3.74 -26.58 -0.27
N SER A 138 -3.28 -27.57 0.50
CA SER A 138 -4.14 -28.53 1.17
C SER A 138 -5.01 -27.86 2.25
N LEU A 139 -4.40 -27.01 3.10
CA LEU A 139 -5.11 -26.28 4.15
C LEU A 139 -6.15 -25.30 3.60
N LEU A 140 -5.86 -24.65 2.47
CA LEU A 140 -6.80 -23.75 1.80
C LEU A 140 -7.87 -24.51 0.99
N CYS A 141 -7.79 -25.84 0.88
CA CYS A 141 -8.71 -26.67 0.10
C CYS A 141 -8.78 -26.27 -1.39
N VAL A 142 -7.63 -25.97 -2.01
CA VAL A 142 -7.59 -25.41 -3.37
C VAL A 142 -8.24 -26.32 -4.42
N ASN A 143 -8.22 -27.64 -4.24
CA ASN A 143 -8.95 -28.57 -5.11
C ASN A 143 -10.47 -28.31 -5.10
N LYS A 144 -11.07 -28.11 -3.92
CA LYS A 144 -12.51 -27.81 -3.80
C LYS A 144 -12.85 -26.45 -4.40
N MET A 145 -11.94 -25.47 -4.29
CA MET A 145 -12.11 -24.17 -4.94
C MET A 145 -12.07 -24.29 -6.46
N LYS A 146 -11.14 -25.07 -7.01
CA LYS A 146 -11.09 -25.39 -8.44
C LYS A 146 -12.37 -26.08 -8.95
N GLU A 147 -12.88 -27.06 -8.22
CA GLU A 147 -14.13 -27.76 -8.56
C GLU A 147 -15.33 -26.80 -8.66
N LYS A 148 -15.29 -25.70 -7.91
CA LYS A 148 -16.26 -24.61 -7.96
C LYS A 148 -15.94 -23.52 -8.99
N GLY A 149 -14.95 -23.73 -9.86
CA GLY A 149 -14.51 -22.75 -10.86
C GLY A 149 -13.74 -21.57 -10.29
N MET A 150 -13.37 -21.58 -9.00
CA MET A 150 -12.60 -20.52 -8.35
C MET A 150 -11.10 -20.72 -8.63
N THR A 151 -10.66 -20.27 -9.80
CA THR A 151 -9.30 -20.52 -10.30
C THR A 151 -8.30 -19.42 -9.97
N GLY A 152 -8.77 -18.23 -9.61
CA GLY A 152 -7.95 -17.02 -9.45
C GLY A 152 -7.54 -16.37 -10.77
N GLN A 153 -8.06 -16.83 -11.92
CA GLN A 153 -7.81 -16.18 -13.21
C GLN A 153 -8.32 -14.73 -13.18
N GLY A 154 -7.52 -13.79 -13.67
CA GLY A 154 -7.84 -12.35 -13.63
C GLY A 154 -7.73 -11.70 -12.24
N VAL A 155 -7.27 -12.43 -11.22
CA VAL A 155 -7.03 -11.89 -9.87
C VAL A 155 -5.57 -11.48 -9.73
N TYR A 156 -5.35 -10.20 -9.40
CA TYR A 156 -4.02 -9.68 -9.09
C TYR A 156 -3.70 -9.78 -7.61
N VAL A 157 -2.46 -10.14 -7.31
CA VAL A 157 -1.94 -10.20 -5.94
C VAL A 157 -0.69 -9.36 -5.84
N ALA A 158 -0.72 -8.38 -4.93
CA ALA A 158 0.44 -7.63 -4.53
C ALA A 158 1.02 -8.22 -3.25
N ILE A 159 2.33 -8.50 -3.26
CA ILE A 159 3.06 -9.01 -2.10
C ILE A 159 3.94 -7.88 -1.61
N VAL A 160 3.65 -7.39 -0.41
CA VAL A 160 4.41 -6.31 0.23
C VAL A 160 5.31 -6.94 1.29
N ASP A 161 6.56 -7.18 0.91
CA ASP A 161 7.58 -7.79 1.78
C ASP A 161 8.96 -7.18 1.47
N THR A 162 9.99 -7.69 2.15
CA THR A 162 11.41 -7.42 1.89
C THR A 162 11.87 -7.75 0.46
N GLY A 163 11.06 -8.49 -0.30
CA GLY A 163 11.27 -8.81 -1.70
C GLY A 163 10.99 -10.27 -2.02
N ILE A 164 11.27 -10.65 -3.26
CA ILE A 164 11.06 -12.01 -3.74
C ILE A 164 12.34 -12.50 -4.44
N ASN A 165 12.79 -13.72 -4.10
CA ASN A 165 13.97 -14.30 -4.74
C ASN A 165 13.59 -14.88 -6.11
N MET A 166 13.71 -14.03 -7.14
CA MET A 166 13.39 -14.38 -8.51
C MET A 166 14.27 -15.50 -9.08
N ALA A 167 15.56 -15.55 -8.72
CA ALA A 167 16.45 -16.61 -9.16
C ALA A 167 15.98 -17.99 -8.65
N HIS A 168 15.59 -18.06 -7.38
CA HIS A 168 15.02 -19.27 -6.80
C HIS A 168 13.71 -19.67 -7.51
N LEU A 169 12.79 -18.72 -7.76
CA LEU A 169 11.54 -19.02 -8.46
C LEU A 169 11.75 -19.50 -9.90
N ASN A 170 12.63 -18.82 -10.65
CA ASN A 170 12.98 -19.20 -12.01
C ASN A 170 13.59 -20.61 -12.06
N SER A 171 14.46 -20.96 -11.10
CA SER A 171 15.04 -22.31 -10.99
C SER A 171 13.98 -23.41 -10.73
N ARG A 172 12.78 -23.02 -10.27
CA ARG A 172 11.63 -23.90 -10.04
C ARG A 172 10.57 -23.78 -11.15
N GLY A 173 10.93 -23.21 -12.31
CA GLY A 173 10.05 -23.04 -13.46
C GLY A 173 8.94 -22.01 -13.25
N LYS A 174 9.06 -21.12 -12.26
CA LYS A 174 8.13 -20.01 -12.02
C LYS A 174 8.72 -18.74 -12.62
N ILE A 175 8.40 -18.49 -13.88
CA ILE A 175 8.95 -17.39 -14.67
C ILE A 175 8.00 -16.20 -14.60
N HIS A 176 8.53 -15.00 -14.41
CA HIS A 176 7.75 -13.76 -14.58
C HIS A 176 7.27 -13.66 -16.04
N PRO A 177 5.98 -13.39 -16.31
CA PRO A 177 5.54 -13.11 -17.67
C PRO A 177 6.26 -11.84 -18.15
N SER A 178 7.30 -11.99 -18.96
CA SER A 178 8.10 -10.86 -19.48
C SER A 178 7.39 -10.07 -20.57
N THR A 179 6.18 -10.48 -20.96
CA THR A 179 5.39 -9.88 -22.02
C THR A 179 4.06 -9.39 -21.49
N TRP A 180 4.11 -8.26 -20.78
CA TRP A 180 2.94 -7.39 -20.62
C TRP A 180 3.11 -6.23 -21.62
N PRO A 181 2.22 -6.07 -22.62
CA PRO A 181 2.28 -4.91 -23.50
C PRO A 181 1.92 -3.67 -22.66
N GLY A 182 2.90 -2.81 -22.40
CA GLY A 182 2.67 -1.47 -21.82
C GLY A 182 3.51 -1.06 -20.61
N VAL A 183 4.32 -1.93 -20.00
CA VAL A 183 5.13 -1.52 -18.83
C VAL A 183 6.57 -1.18 -19.27
N GLY A 184 6.76 0.08 -19.63
CA GLY A 184 8.10 0.66 -19.76
C GLY A 184 8.75 0.83 -18.40
N ASN A 185 10.01 0.40 -18.30
CA ASN A 185 10.98 0.65 -17.22
C ASN A 185 10.87 -0.24 -15.94
N PRO A 186 11.89 -1.09 -15.65
CA PRO A 186 11.85 -2.07 -14.57
C PRO A 186 12.23 -1.56 -13.16
N LEU A 187 12.33 -0.24 -12.94
CA LEU A 187 12.84 0.34 -11.68
C LEU A 187 11.77 0.66 -10.62
N LEU A 188 10.50 0.41 -10.90
CA LEU A 188 9.42 0.43 -9.91
C LEU A 188 8.73 -0.93 -9.94
N LEU A 189 9.14 -1.85 -9.06
CA LEU A 189 8.56 -3.18 -8.93
C LEU A 189 7.13 -3.12 -8.34
N ARG A 190 6.17 -2.65 -9.13
CA ARG A 190 4.79 -3.14 -9.04
C ARG A 190 4.75 -4.48 -9.76
N THR A 191 4.98 -5.57 -9.03
CA THR A 191 4.80 -6.90 -9.58
C THR A 191 3.32 -7.24 -9.58
N TYR A 192 2.67 -7.00 -10.72
CA TYR A 192 1.33 -7.52 -10.98
C TYR A 192 1.46 -8.92 -11.56
N TRP A 193 0.93 -9.89 -10.84
CA TRP A 193 0.78 -11.24 -11.36
C TRP A 193 -0.70 -11.53 -11.56
N GLU A 194 -1.09 -12.02 -12.75
CA GLU A 194 -2.20 -12.97 -12.79
C GLU A 194 -1.66 -14.25 -12.15
N VAL A 195 -2.03 -14.47 -10.89
CA VAL A 195 -1.68 -15.70 -10.20
C VAL A 195 -2.92 -16.57 -10.17
N PRO A 196 -2.91 -17.72 -10.87
CA PRO A 196 -3.82 -18.79 -10.52
C PRO A 196 -3.69 -19.02 -9.01
N LEU A 197 -4.81 -19.26 -8.31
CA LEU A 197 -4.94 -19.33 -6.85
C LEU A 197 -3.80 -20.10 -6.14
N TRP A 198 -3.19 -21.05 -6.84
CA TRP A 198 -2.05 -21.91 -6.51
C TRP A 198 -0.74 -21.16 -6.18
N VAL A 199 -0.55 -19.93 -6.66
CA VAL A 199 0.63 -19.13 -6.32
C VAL A 199 0.37 -18.21 -5.11
N MET A 200 -0.88 -17.81 -4.87
CA MET A 200 -1.28 -16.94 -3.75
C MET A 200 -0.95 -17.58 -2.39
N VAL A 201 -1.05 -18.91 -2.36
CA VAL A 201 -0.65 -19.77 -1.24
C VAL A 201 0.83 -19.60 -0.82
N ARG A 202 1.73 -19.24 -1.74
CA ARG A 202 3.17 -19.09 -1.44
C ARG A 202 3.51 -17.83 -0.63
N CYS A 203 2.65 -16.81 -0.60
CA CYS A 203 2.99 -15.52 0.02
C CYS A 203 2.31 -15.25 1.36
N VAL A 204 1.22 -15.96 1.69
CA VAL A 204 0.55 -15.81 2.98
C VAL A 204 1.40 -16.33 4.16
N HIS A 205 2.54 -16.99 3.89
CA HIS A 205 3.46 -17.49 4.93
C HIS A 205 4.39 -16.42 5.55
N LEU A 206 4.23 -15.14 5.23
CA LEU A 206 5.01 -14.05 5.83
C LEU A 206 4.25 -13.16 6.82
N MET A 207 2.92 -13.28 6.98
CA MET A 207 2.18 -12.48 7.96
C MET A 207 0.90 -13.14 8.46
N LEU A 208 0.96 -14.02 9.45
CA LEU A 208 -0.12 -14.13 10.46
C LEU A 208 0.26 -15.13 11.58
N PRO A 209 0.43 -14.69 12.84
CA PRO A 209 0.27 -15.58 13.99
C PRO A 209 -1.20 -15.68 14.39
N LEU A 210 -1.69 -16.92 14.49
CA LEU A 210 -2.97 -17.26 15.11
C LEU A 210 -2.93 -16.93 16.61
N LEU A 211 -3.71 -15.91 17.00
CA LEU A 211 -4.26 -15.80 18.34
C LEU A 211 -5.13 -17.02 18.61
N HIS A 212 -4.73 -17.87 19.55
CA HIS A 212 -5.64 -18.68 20.34
C HIS A 212 -5.48 -18.28 21.79
N LEU A 213 -6.48 -17.56 22.27
CA LEU A 213 -6.81 -17.47 23.69
C LEU A 213 -7.08 -18.89 24.22
N LYS A 214 -6.35 -19.25 25.28
CA LYS A 214 -6.84 -20.11 26.34
C LYS A 214 -6.76 -19.31 27.63
#